data_AF-A0AA39Q699-F1
#
_entry.id   AF-A0AA39Q699-F1
#
_cell.length_a   1.000
_cell.length_b   1.000
_cell.length_c   1.000
_cell.angle_alpha   90.00
_cell.angle_beta   90.00
_cell.angle_gamma   90.00
#
_symmetry.space_group_name_H-M   'P 1'
#
loop_
_entity.id
_entity.type
_entity.pdbx_description
1 polymer ?
#
loop_
_entity_poly.entity_id
_entity_poly.type
_entity_poly.pdbx_seq_one_letter_code
_entity_poly.pdbx_strand_id
1 'polypeptide(L)'
;MPKAPKSGSAKKPAAAPFGASKATKAKKNPLFEAKPKNFGIGQDIQHQADLTRFVKWPEYVRLQRQKVILNQRLKVPPAIAQFSHTLDKNTATQLFKLLNKYRPESTVEKKARLQATAAATAEGKKEETKKPLFVKYGLNHIVALIEAKKASLVVIAHDVDPIELVVFLPALCRKMGVPYVIVKGKARLGTVVHKKTAAVVALQEVKSEDQRELATLISAAKANFSDKYEEQRRQWGGGLRGNKSTQMLRKRAKAAGQNIAAASLNKL
;
A
#
# COMPACT_ATOMS: atom_id res chain seq x y z
N MET A 1 -44.52 13.65 36.82
CA MET A 1 -43.48 14.06 37.78
C MET A 1 -42.46 12.94 37.86
N PRO A 2 -41.16 13.19 37.57
CA PRO A 2 -40.24 13.68 38.60
C PRO A 2 -39.29 14.80 38.13
N LYS A 3 -38.71 15.48 39.12
CA LYS A 3 -37.86 16.69 39.06
C LYS A 3 -36.60 16.54 38.19
N ALA A 4 -36.29 17.61 37.45
CA ALA A 4 -34.97 17.83 36.88
C ALA A 4 -33.89 17.95 37.99
N PRO A 5 -32.69 17.37 37.79
CA PRO A 5 -31.60 17.45 38.75
C PRO A 5 -30.90 18.84 38.74
N LYS A 6 -30.46 19.24 39.94
CA LYS A 6 -29.91 20.55 40.31
C LYS A 6 -28.65 20.94 39.54
N SER A 7 -28.56 22.23 39.22
CA SER A 7 -27.37 22.91 38.71
C SER A 7 -26.21 22.82 39.70
N GLY A 8 -25.14 22.13 39.31
CA GLY A 8 -23.86 22.13 40.03
C GLY A 8 -23.16 23.49 39.88
N SER A 9 -22.80 24.09 41.01
CA SER A 9 -22.01 25.31 41.11
C SER A 9 -20.58 25.09 40.58
N ALA A 10 -20.27 25.61 39.40
CA ALA A 10 -18.88 25.72 38.96
C ALA A 10 -18.20 26.91 39.67
N LYS A 11 -17.28 26.61 40.60
CA LYS A 11 -16.37 27.60 41.19
C LYS A 11 -15.60 28.30 40.06
N LYS A 12 -15.76 29.62 39.94
CA LYS A 12 -14.90 30.44 39.07
C LYS A 12 -13.46 30.43 39.63
N PRO A 13 -12.42 30.21 38.80
CA PRO A 13 -11.05 30.41 39.24
C PRO A 13 -10.82 31.89 39.60
N ALA A 14 -10.05 32.16 40.65
CA ALA A 14 -9.67 33.51 41.04
C ALA A 14 -8.87 34.19 39.90
N ALA A 15 -9.14 35.47 39.68
CA ALA A 15 -8.46 36.26 38.64
C ALA A 15 -6.96 36.38 38.93
N ALA A 16 -6.13 36.21 37.90
CA ALA A 16 -4.68 36.33 38.01
C ALA A 16 -4.27 37.75 38.48
N PRO A 17 -3.24 37.88 39.34
CA PRO A 17 -2.93 39.13 40.06
C PRO A 17 -2.21 40.20 39.22
N PHE A 18 -1.97 39.95 37.93
CA PHE A 18 -1.38 40.94 37.04
C PHE A 18 -2.46 41.42 36.07
N GLY A 19 -2.93 42.65 36.30
CA GLY A 19 -3.91 43.31 35.45
C GLY A 19 -3.48 43.25 33.99
N ALA A 20 -4.45 42.93 33.12
CA ALA A 20 -4.25 42.95 31.67
C ALA A 20 -3.52 44.24 31.30
N SER A 21 -2.31 44.11 30.73
CA SER A 21 -1.59 45.25 30.20
C SER A 21 -2.53 45.97 29.25
N LYS A 22 -2.83 47.25 29.52
CA LYS A 22 -3.60 48.09 28.60
C LYS A 22 -2.95 47.93 27.22
N ALA A 23 -3.70 47.43 26.25
CA ALA A 23 -3.25 47.35 24.87
C ALA A 23 -2.86 48.77 24.44
N THR A 24 -1.56 49.03 24.40
CA THR A 24 -0.99 50.27 23.91
C THR A 24 -1.42 50.39 22.46
N LYS A 25 -2.28 51.37 22.14
CA LYS A 25 -2.64 51.68 20.75
C LYS A 25 -1.32 51.92 20.00
N ALA A 26 -0.98 51.00 19.10
CA ALA A 26 0.21 51.15 18.26
C ALA A 26 0.12 52.50 17.54
N LYS A 27 1.12 53.37 17.75
CA LYS A 27 1.22 54.64 17.01
C LYS A 27 1.32 54.30 15.52
N LYS A 28 0.27 54.57 14.74
CA LYS A 28 0.31 54.44 13.28
C LYS A 28 1.15 55.59 12.74
N ASN A 29 2.28 55.25 12.12
CA ASN A 29 3.12 56.24 11.45
C ASN A 29 2.36 56.75 10.21
N PRO A 30 2.09 58.06 10.08
CA PRO A 30 1.36 58.61 8.93
C PRO A 30 2.09 58.42 7.59
N LEU A 31 3.38 58.04 7.62
CA LEU A 31 4.17 57.71 6.42
C LEU A 31 3.86 56.30 5.86
N PHE A 32 3.18 55.43 6.61
CA PHE A 32 2.84 54.08 6.15
C PHE A 32 1.37 53.99 5.76
N GLU A 33 1.11 53.95 4.45
CA GLU A 33 -0.22 53.79 3.86
C GLU A 33 -0.41 52.37 3.30
N ALA A 34 -1.60 51.79 3.50
CA ALA A 34 -1.96 50.55 2.84
C ALA A 34 -2.31 50.83 1.37
N LYS A 35 -1.52 50.25 0.44
CA LYS A 35 -1.77 50.33 -1.00
C LYS A 35 -2.10 48.94 -1.54
N PRO A 36 -3.33 48.43 -1.30
CA PRO A 36 -3.72 47.10 -1.75
C PRO A 36 -3.74 47.05 -3.27
N LYS A 37 -3.20 45.98 -3.84
CA LYS A 37 -3.26 45.70 -5.27
C LYS A 37 -4.54 44.95 -5.61
N ASN A 38 -5.13 45.27 -6.75
CA ASN A 38 -6.29 44.57 -7.30
C ASN A 38 -5.81 43.56 -8.36
N PHE A 39 -5.89 42.27 -8.05
CA PHE A 39 -5.51 41.19 -8.98
C PHE A 39 -6.69 40.73 -9.86
N GLY A 40 -7.65 41.60 -10.14
CA GLY A 40 -8.70 41.36 -11.14
C GLY A 40 -8.14 41.27 -12.57
N ILE A 41 -8.97 40.81 -13.50
CA ILE A 41 -8.61 40.77 -14.91
C ILE A 41 -8.39 42.21 -15.42
N GLY A 42 -7.23 42.47 -16.01
CA GLY A 42 -6.89 43.79 -16.57
C GLY A 42 -6.50 44.86 -15.54
N GLN A 43 -6.25 44.48 -14.29
CA GLN A 43 -5.82 45.38 -13.21
C GLN A 43 -4.32 45.21 -12.94
N ASP A 44 -3.90 45.08 -11.68
CA ASP A 44 -2.49 44.89 -11.31
C ASP A 44 -1.94 43.52 -11.76
N ILE A 45 -0.60 43.44 -11.90
CA ILE A 45 0.11 42.20 -12.21
C ILE A 45 -0.22 41.13 -11.16
N GLN A 46 -0.57 39.94 -11.63
CA GLN A 46 -0.87 38.79 -10.78
C GLN A 46 0.31 38.45 -9.86
N HIS A 47 0.01 38.05 -8.64
CA HIS A 47 0.99 37.46 -7.75
C HIS A 47 1.49 36.11 -8.31
N GLN A 48 2.65 35.66 -7.85
CA GLN A 48 3.15 34.33 -8.18
C GLN A 48 2.24 33.26 -7.57
N ALA A 49 1.55 32.50 -8.41
CA ALA A 49 0.68 31.39 -8.01
C ALA A 49 1.34 30.03 -8.27
N ASP A 50 0.82 28.97 -7.63
CA ASP A 50 1.26 27.61 -7.93
C ASP A 50 0.82 27.19 -9.34
N LEU A 51 1.80 27.13 -10.26
CA LEU A 51 1.61 26.74 -11.64
C LEU A 51 1.85 25.24 -11.90
N THR A 52 2.10 24.42 -10.88
CA THR A 52 2.49 22.99 -10.99
C THR A 52 1.60 22.17 -11.93
N ARG A 53 0.30 22.49 -12.00
CA ARG A 53 -0.66 21.81 -12.89
C ARG A 53 -0.51 22.19 -14.37
N PHE A 54 0.00 23.38 -14.64
CA PHE A 54 0.16 23.97 -15.99
C PHE A 54 1.60 23.90 -16.52
N VAL A 55 2.56 23.49 -15.68
CA VAL A 55 3.94 23.25 -16.08
C VAL A 55 4.01 22.27 -17.26
N LYS A 56 4.83 22.60 -18.25
CA LYS A 56 5.26 21.66 -19.30
C LYS A 56 6.23 20.65 -18.69
N TRP A 57 5.71 19.53 -18.21
CA TRP A 57 6.50 18.50 -17.57
C TRP A 57 7.52 17.85 -18.53
N PRO A 58 8.71 17.46 -18.02
CA PRO A 58 9.66 16.64 -18.78
C PRO A 58 9.00 15.38 -19.35
N GLU A 59 9.52 14.91 -20.48
CA GLU A 59 8.90 13.82 -21.23
C GLU A 59 8.71 12.54 -20.42
N TYR A 60 9.72 12.10 -19.65
CA TYR A 60 9.61 10.89 -18.83
C TYR A 60 8.47 10.97 -17.80
N VAL A 61 8.20 12.16 -17.23
CA VAL A 61 7.08 12.38 -16.30
C VAL A 61 5.75 12.29 -17.04
N ARG A 62 5.66 12.88 -18.23
CA ARG A 62 4.46 12.81 -19.08
C ARG A 62 4.16 11.36 -19.47
N LEU A 63 5.15 10.61 -19.93
CA LEU A 63 5.03 9.20 -20.33
C LEU A 63 4.57 8.31 -19.17
N GLN A 64 5.18 8.45 -17.98
CA GLN A 64 4.77 7.69 -16.80
C GLN A 64 3.32 7.99 -16.38
N ARG A 65 2.92 9.26 -16.38
CA ARG A 65 1.54 9.66 -16.07
C ARG A 65 0.55 9.14 -17.13
N GLN A 66 0.90 9.25 -18.41
CA GLN A 66 0.08 8.74 -19.52
C GLN A 66 -0.09 7.22 -19.43
N LYS A 67 0.97 6.46 -19.11
CA LYS A 67 0.90 5.00 -18.90
C LYS A 67 -0.12 4.64 -17.81
N VAL A 68 -0.10 5.32 -16.67
CA VAL A 68 -1.06 5.10 -15.58
C VAL A 68 -2.49 5.45 -16.01
N ILE A 69 -2.68 6.58 -16.70
CA ILE A 69 -4.00 6.99 -17.20
C ILE A 69 -4.52 5.95 -18.21
N LEU A 70 -3.68 5.48 -19.12
CA LEU A 70 -4.06 4.51 -20.14
C LEU A 70 -4.55 3.21 -19.50
N ASN A 71 -3.83 2.69 -18.50
CA ASN A 71 -4.25 1.49 -17.75
C ASN A 71 -5.58 1.67 -17.01
N GLN A 72 -5.94 2.88 -16.60
CA GLN A 72 -7.25 3.15 -16.00
C GLN A 72 -8.37 3.25 -17.03
N ARG A 73 -8.07 3.77 -18.23
CA ARG A 73 -9.04 4.04 -19.30
C ARG A 73 -9.38 2.79 -20.11
N LEU A 74 -8.38 1.99 -20.44
CA LEU A 74 -8.57 0.75 -21.19
C LEU A 74 -9.28 -0.30 -20.33
N LYS A 75 -10.02 -1.21 -20.97
CA LYS A 75 -10.54 -2.40 -20.30
C LYS A 75 -9.37 -3.36 -20.09
N VAL A 76 -9.08 -3.66 -18.83
CA VAL A 76 -7.94 -4.50 -18.43
C VAL A 76 -8.41 -5.94 -18.27
N PRO A 77 -7.75 -6.92 -18.91
CA PRO A 77 -8.09 -8.33 -18.75
C PRO A 77 -8.04 -8.79 -17.29
N PRO A 78 -8.93 -9.70 -16.86
CA PRO A 78 -8.99 -10.18 -15.47
C PRO A 78 -7.66 -10.72 -14.93
N ALA A 79 -6.88 -11.39 -15.78
CA ALA A 79 -5.57 -11.94 -15.43
C ALA A 79 -4.55 -10.87 -15.00
N ILE A 80 -4.70 -9.64 -15.45
CA ILE A 80 -3.88 -8.50 -15.03
C ILE A 80 -4.59 -7.71 -13.91
N ALA A 81 -5.92 -7.56 -14.01
CA ALA A 81 -6.72 -6.82 -13.05
C ALA A 81 -6.63 -7.40 -11.63
N GLN A 82 -6.46 -8.72 -11.48
CA GLN A 82 -6.26 -9.37 -10.18
C GLN A 82 -5.11 -8.75 -9.35
N PHE A 83 -4.06 -8.23 -9.98
CA PHE A 83 -2.94 -7.58 -9.25
C PHE A 83 -3.31 -6.22 -8.66
N SER A 84 -4.43 -5.61 -9.09
CA SER A 84 -4.97 -4.41 -8.44
C SER A 84 -5.65 -4.72 -7.11
N HIS A 85 -6.07 -5.98 -6.92
CA HIS A 85 -6.64 -6.46 -5.67
C HIS A 85 -5.52 -6.94 -4.75
N THR A 86 -5.14 -6.10 -3.80
CA THR A 86 -4.06 -6.40 -2.84
C THR A 86 -4.60 -6.61 -1.44
N LEU A 87 -3.84 -7.36 -0.64
CA LEU A 87 -4.08 -7.55 0.78
C LEU A 87 -4.17 -6.19 1.49
N ASP A 88 -5.09 -6.07 2.45
CA ASP A 88 -5.29 -4.84 3.22
C ASP A 88 -4.07 -4.53 4.10
N LYS A 89 -4.00 -3.28 4.58
CA LYS A 89 -2.84 -2.78 5.32
C LYS A 89 -2.59 -3.53 6.63
N ASN A 90 -3.64 -3.96 7.31
CA ASN A 90 -3.53 -4.55 8.65
C ASN A 90 -3.01 -5.98 8.53
N THR A 91 -3.63 -6.79 7.68
CA THR A 91 -3.17 -8.17 7.43
C THR A 91 -1.80 -8.18 6.75
N ALA A 92 -1.50 -7.22 5.86
CA ALA A 92 -0.15 -7.08 5.30
C ALA A 92 0.88 -6.77 6.39
N THR A 93 0.54 -5.96 7.40
CA THR A 93 1.48 -5.65 8.50
C THR A 93 1.80 -6.91 9.31
N GLN A 94 0.81 -7.74 9.61
CA GLN A 94 1.01 -9.04 10.28
C GLN A 94 1.88 -9.98 9.43
N LEU A 95 1.57 -10.09 8.13
CA LEU A 95 2.36 -10.88 7.19
C LEU A 95 3.84 -10.46 7.19
N PHE A 96 4.13 -9.16 7.10
CA PHE A 96 5.52 -8.69 7.09
C PHE A 96 6.23 -8.84 8.44
N LYS A 97 5.50 -8.80 9.57
CA LYS A 97 6.06 -9.16 10.88
C LYS A 97 6.51 -10.62 10.91
N LEU A 98 5.67 -11.54 10.44
CA LEU A 98 6.04 -12.95 10.32
C LEU A 98 7.23 -13.15 9.36
N LEU A 99 7.18 -12.58 8.16
CA LEU A 99 8.28 -12.68 7.19
C LEU A 99 9.61 -12.15 7.73
N ASN A 100 9.59 -11.12 8.57
CA ASN A 100 10.79 -10.57 9.20
C ASN A 100 11.44 -11.52 10.21
N LYS A 101 10.68 -12.42 10.85
CA LYS A 101 11.23 -13.46 11.74
C LYS A 101 12.02 -14.52 10.97
N TYR A 102 11.65 -14.76 9.71
CA TYR A 102 12.20 -15.83 8.86
C TYR A 102 13.10 -15.28 7.74
N ARG A 103 13.77 -14.15 7.96
CA ARG A 103 14.66 -13.58 6.93
C ARG A 103 15.83 -14.52 6.64
N PRO A 104 16.23 -14.68 5.37
CA PRO A 104 17.46 -15.41 5.04
C PRO A 104 18.68 -14.64 5.55
N GLU A 105 19.76 -15.38 5.86
CA GLU A 105 21.01 -14.80 6.36
C GLU A 105 21.59 -13.74 5.41
N SER A 106 22.15 -12.68 5.99
CA SER A 106 22.94 -11.71 5.24
C SER A 106 24.29 -12.31 4.84
N THR A 107 24.98 -11.69 3.87
CA THR A 107 26.33 -12.15 3.46
C THR A 107 27.34 -12.06 4.60
N VAL A 108 27.17 -11.09 5.49
CA VAL A 108 28.03 -10.89 6.68
C VAL A 108 27.76 -11.98 7.71
N GLU A 109 26.49 -12.24 8.03
CA GLU A 109 26.09 -13.33 8.93
C GLU A 109 26.54 -14.69 8.42
N LYS A 110 26.39 -14.93 7.10
CA LYS A 110 26.85 -16.17 6.47
C LYS A 110 28.36 -16.36 6.63
N LYS A 111 29.15 -15.29 6.45
CA LYS A 111 30.61 -15.33 6.64
C LYS A 111 30.95 -15.67 8.09
N ALA A 112 30.31 -15.00 9.05
CA ALA A 112 30.52 -15.25 10.48
C ALA A 112 30.14 -16.70 10.86
N ARG A 113 29.00 -17.21 10.37
CA ARG A 113 28.56 -18.59 10.57
C ARG A 113 29.58 -19.59 10.03
N LEU A 114 30.07 -19.39 8.81
CA LEU A 114 31.07 -20.28 8.20
C LEU A 114 32.40 -20.25 8.96
N GLN A 115 32.85 -19.08 9.41
CA GLN A 115 34.05 -18.96 10.24
C GLN A 115 33.90 -19.67 11.59
N ALA A 116 32.76 -19.50 12.27
CA ALA A 116 32.47 -20.20 13.52
C ALA A 116 32.40 -21.72 13.32
N THR A 117 31.74 -22.17 12.25
CA THR A 117 31.66 -23.60 11.92
C THR A 117 33.03 -24.18 11.62
N ALA A 118 33.88 -23.45 10.88
CA ALA A 118 35.24 -23.86 10.57
C ALA A 118 36.11 -23.97 11.83
N ALA A 119 36.01 -22.99 12.75
CA ALA A 119 36.71 -23.01 14.03
C ALA A 119 36.25 -24.19 14.91
N ALA A 120 34.94 -24.43 15.03
CA ALA A 120 34.39 -25.55 15.78
C ALA A 120 34.82 -26.92 15.20
N THR A 121 34.88 -27.02 13.87
CA THR A 121 35.35 -28.22 13.19
C THR A 121 36.84 -28.47 13.42
N ALA A 122 37.66 -27.40 13.44
CA ALA A 122 39.08 -27.49 13.76
C ALA A 122 39.33 -27.94 15.22
N GLU A 123 38.44 -27.57 16.15
CA GLU A 123 38.43 -28.06 17.53
C GLU A 123 37.86 -29.49 17.69
N GLY A 124 37.50 -30.17 16.59
CA GLY A 124 36.97 -31.53 16.62
C GLY A 124 35.51 -31.65 17.06
N LYS A 125 34.81 -30.54 17.29
CA LYS A 125 33.37 -30.53 17.61
C LYS A 125 32.56 -30.63 16.31
N LYS A 126 32.01 -31.81 16.02
CA LYS A 126 30.99 -31.96 14.97
C LYS A 126 29.63 -31.51 15.51
N GLU A 127 29.23 -30.27 15.21
CA GLU A 127 27.86 -29.82 15.49
C GLU A 127 26.88 -30.33 14.43
N GLU A 128 25.87 -31.10 14.86
CA GLU A 128 24.68 -31.37 14.05
C GLU A 128 23.79 -30.12 14.00
N THR A 129 23.93 -29.35 12.93
CA THR A 129 23.12 -28.13 12.74
C THR A 129 21.73 -28.46 12.22
N LYS A 130 20.70 -28.08 12.98
CA LYS A 130 19.30 -28.16 12.54
C LYS A 130 19.10 -27.30 11.28
N LYS A 131 18.33 -27.82 10.31
CA LYS A 131 18.03 -27.13 9.06
C LYS A 131 17.39 -25.76 9.34
N PRO A 132 17.99 -24.66 8.86
CA PRO A 132 17.43 -23.33 9.11
C PRO A 132 16.13 -23.12 8.33
N LEU A 133 15.14 -22.59 9.03
CA LEU A 133 13.86 -22.17 8.48
C LEU A 133 13.95 -20.71 8.06
N PHE A 134 13.80 -20.46 6.76
CA PHE A 134 13.81 -19.11 6.22
C PHE A 134 12.90 -19.01 5.01
N VAL A 135 12.49 -17.78 4.74
CA VAL A 135 11.69 -17.35 3.60
C VAL A 135 12.39 -17.71 2.28
N LYS A 136 11.72 -18.48 1.43
CA LYS A 136 12.23 -18.81 0.10
C LYS A 136 11.91 -17.68 -0.87
N TYR A 137 12.84 -17.40 -1.76
CA TYR A 137 12.73 -16.34 -2.77
C TYR A 137 13.30 -16.81 -4.10
N GLY A 138 12.98 -16.05 -5.15
CA GLY A 138 13.35 -16.35 -6.52
C GLY A 138 12.21 -17.05 -7.25
N LEU A 139 11.85 -16.52 -8.43
CA LEU A 139 10.67 -16.94 -9.18
C LEU A 139 10.73 -18.43 -9.53
N ASN A 140 11.81 -18.88 -10.19
CA ASN A 140 11.95 -20.28 -10.63
C ASN A 140 11.91 -21.26 -9.45
N HIS A 141 12.57 -20.91 -8.35
CA HIS A 141 12.57 -21.74 -7.16
C HIS A 141 11.18 -21.83 -6.53
N ILE A 142 10.45 -20.70 -6.44
CA ILE A 142 9.10 -20.69 -5.88
C ILE A 142 8.13 -21.48 -6.75
N VAL A 143 8.22 -21.39 -8.08
CA VAL A 143 7.43 -22.21 -9.00
C VAL A 143 7.62 -23.70 -8.70
N ALA A 144 8.86 -24.17 -8.59
CA ALA A 144 9.15 -25.55 -8.25
C ALA A 144 8.59 -25.96 -6.86
N LEU A 145 8.58 -25.05 -5.88
CA LEU A 145 7.98 -25.31 -4.57
C LEU A 145 6.46 -25.39 -4.59
N ILE A 146 5.80 -24.60 -5.45
CA ILE A 146 4.35 -24.65 -5.65
C ILE A 146 3.98 -25.97 -6.33
N GLU A 147 4.70 -26.36 -7.38
CA GLU A 147 4.48 -27.61 -8.10
C GLU A 147 4.72 -28.83 -7.21
N ALA A 148 5.74 -28.78 -6.35
CA ALA A 148 5.99 -29.83 -5.36
C ALA A 148 5.03 -29.80 -4.17
N LYS A 149 4.08 -28.85 -4.10
CA LYS A 149 3.17 -28.60 -2.96
C LYS A 149 3.89 -28.45 -1.61
N LYS A 150 5.13 -27.93 -1.64
CA LYS A 150 5.97 -27.70 -0.44
C LYS A 150 5.84 -26.28 0.11
N ALA A 151 5.17 -25.37 -0.60
CA ALA A 151 4.90 -24.03 -0.13
C ALA A 151 3.59 -24.00 0.68
N SER A 152 3.63 -23.45 1.89
CA SER A 152 2.46 -23.24 2.74
C SER A 152 1.73 -21.94 2.44
N LEU A 153 2.47 -20.89 2.05
CA LEU A 153 1.91 -19.59 1.67
C LEU A 153 2.83 -18.91 0.63
N VAL A 154 2.23 -18.41 -0.45
CA VAL A 154 2.93 -17.66 -1.51
C VAL A 154 2.52 -16.19 -1.48
N VAL A 155 3.50 -15.30 -1.51
CA VAL A 155 3.32 -13.85 -1.47
C VAL A 155 3.82 -13.25 -2.78
N ILE A 156 2.93 -12.62 -3.53
CA ILE A 156 3.20 -12.08 -4.87
C ILE A 156 3.14 -10.55 -4.81
N ALA A 157 4.11 -9.86 -5.41
CA ALA A 157 4.06 -8.40 -5.51
C ALA A 157 3.13 -7.94 -6.65
N HIS A 158 2.42 -6.83 -6.43
CA HIS A 158 1.51 -6.25 -7.44
C HIS A 158 2.19 -5.43 -8.56
N ASP A 159 3.41 -4.97 -8.34
CA ASP A 159 4.12 -3.95 -9.13
C ASP A 159 5.34 -4.52 -9.85
N VAL A 160 5.25 -5.79 -10.25
CA VAL A 160 6.27 -6.46 -11.05
C VAL A 160 6.21 -5.97 -12.49
N ASP A 161 7.37 -5.66 -13.04
CA ASP A 161 7.55 -5.21 -14.42
C ASP A 161 8.80 -5.96 -14.91
N PRO A 162 8.70 -6.88 -15.89
CA PRO A 162 7.53 -7.25 -16.70
C PRO A 162 6.46 -8.09 -15.95
N ILE A 163 5.17 -7.92 -16.28
CA ILE A 163 4.03 -8.56 -15.58
C ILE A 163 3.89 -10.04 -15.91
N GLU A 164 4.40 -10.45 -17.08
CA GLU A 164 4.41 -11.81 -17.61
C GLU A 164 5.08 -12.80 -16.64
N LEU A 165 6.03 -12.30 -15.86
CA LEU A 165 6.74 -13.08 -14.84
C LEU A 165 5.81 -13.60 -13.73
N VAL A 166 4.73 -12.89 -13.41
CA VAL A 166 3.87 -13.25 -12.27
C VAL A 166 2.43 -13.54 -12.66
N VAL A 167 2.01 -13.22 -13.89
CA VAL A 167 0.61 -13.35 -14.34
C VAL A 167 0.04 -14.76 -14.17
N PHE A 168 0.87 -15.80 -14.34
CA PHE A 168 0.46 -17.20 -14.23
C PHE A 168 0.44 -17.73 -12.80
N LEU A 169 1.10 -17.06 -11.84
CA LEU A 169 1.29 -17.58 -10.48
C LEU A 169 -0.02 -17.77 -9.71
N PRO A 170 -1.00 -16.85 -9.72
CA PRO A 170 -2.28 -17.09 -9.06
C PRO A 170 -2.99 -18.34 -9.57
N ALA A 171 -2.95 -18.58 -10.89
CA ALA A 171 -3.54 -19.77 -11.51
C ALA A 171 -2.80 -21.05 -11.09
N LEU A 172 -1.47 -21.01 -11.06
CA LEU A 172 -0.62 -22.12 -10.62
C LEU A 172 -0.88 -22.47 -9.14
N CYS A 173 -0.85 -21.48 -8.26
CA CYS A 173 -1.13 -21.64 -6.83
C CYS A 173 -2.50 -22.28 -6.61
N ARG A 174 -3.55 -21.81 -7.31
CA ARG A 174 -4.88 -22.41 -7.23
C ARG A 174 -4.90 -23.85 -7.69
N LYS A 175 -4.31 -24.15 -8.85
CA LYS A 175 -4.27 -25.52 -9.41
C LYS A 175 -3.57 -26.50 -8.46
N MET A 176 -2.52 -26.05 -7.78
CA MET A 176 -1.76 -26.87 -6.83
C MET A 176 -2.35 -26.89 -5.41
N GLY A 177 -3.37 -26.07 -5.14
CA GLY A 177 -4.01 -25.97 -3.82
C GLY A 177 -3.19 -25.18 -2.79
N VAL A 178 -2.26 -24.34 -3.24
CA VAL A 178 -1.39 -23.53 -2.39
C VAL A 178 -2.02 -22.14 -2.17
N PRO A 179 -2.24 -21.71 -0.91
CA PRO A 179 -2.74 -20.36 -0.62
C PRO A 179 -1.76 -19.28 -1.10
N TYR A 180 -2.31 -18.21 -1.69
CA TYR A 180 -1.52 -17.07 -2.14
C TYR A 180 -2.13 -15.74 -1.72
N VAL A 181 -1.29 -14.71 -1.65
CA VAL A 181 -1.70 -13.32 -1.42
C VAL A 181 -0.96 -12.40 -2.37
N ILE A 182 -1.63 -11.32 -2.78
CA ILE A 182 -1.00 -10.24 -3.55
C ILE A 182 -0.77 -9.04 -2.62
N VAL A 183 0.45 -8.54 -2.57
CA VAL A 183 0.86 -7.45 -1.67
C VAL A 183 1.38 -6.23 -2.42
N LYS A 184 1.26 -5.06 -1.78
CA LYS A 184 1.80 -3.81 -2.31
C LYS A 184 3.31 -3.71 -2.08
N GLY A 185 4.05 -3.56 -3.18
CA GLY A 185 5.46 -3.16 -3.22
C GLY A 185 6.44 -4.34 -3.30
N LYS A 186 6.98 -4.61 -4.49
CA LYS A 186 8.10 -5.56 -4.70
C LYS A 186 9.37 -5.17 -3.94
N ALA A 187 9.55 -3.87 -3.71
CA ALA A 187 10.64 -3.36 -2.89
C ALA A 187 10.52 -3.83 -1.43
N ARG A 188 9.30 -3.88 -0.88
CA ARG A 188 9.07 -4.38 0.49
C ARG A 188 9.34 -5.87 0.63
N LEU A 189 9.05 -6.67 -0.39
CA LEU A 189 9.47 -8.07 -0.42
C LEU A 189 10.99 -8.18 -0.56
N GLY A 190 11.61 -7.31 -1.35
CA GLY A 190 13.06 -7.23 -1.49
C GLY A 190 13.78 -6.99 -0.16
N THR A 191 13.30 -6.07 0.67
CA THR A 191 13.93 -5.77 1.96
C THR A 191 13.95 -6.98 2.89
N VAL A 192 12.89 -7.80 2.91
CA VAL A 192 12.84 -9.05 3.70
C VAL A 192 14.01 -9.97 3.32
N VAL A 193 14.31 -10.10 2.03
CA VAL A 193 15.32 -11.05 1.51
C VAL A 193 16.68 -10.40 1.21
N HIS A 194 16.93 -9.19 1.72
CA HIS A 194 18.18 -8.44 1.50
C HIS A 194 18.49 -8.17 0.01
N LYS A 195 17.46 -7.90 -0.79
CA LYS A 195 17.56 -7.51 -2.21
C LYS A 195 16.87 -6.18 -2.47
N LYS A 196 17.20 -5.52 -3.59
CA LYS A 196 16.51 -4.28 -4.00
C LYS A 196 15.02 -4.52 -4.25
N THR A 197 14.68 -5.65 -4.87
CA THR A 197 13.30 -6.06 -5.15
C THR A 197 13.18 -7.58 -5.10
N ALA A 198 11.97 -8.07 -4.82
CA ALA A 198 11.59 -9.47 -5.01
C ALA A 198 10.17 -9.52 -5.58
N ALA A 199 9.96 -10.26 -6.66
CA ALA A 199 8.66 -10.41 -7.30
C ALA A 199 7.73 -11.34 -6.50
N VAL A 200 8.29 -12.40 -5.93
CA VAL A 200 7.56 -13.45 -5.23
C VAL A 200 8.41 -13.96 -4.08
N VAL A 201 7.73 -14.33 -3.00
CA VAL A 201 8.30 -14.87 -1.78
C VAL A 201 7.41 -16.02 -1.28
N ALA A 202 7.97 -17.07 -0.70
CA ALA A 202 7.20 -18.20 -0.17
C ALA A 202 7.68 -18.65 1.22
N LEU A 203 6.72 -19.07 2.05
CA LEU A 203 6.97 -19.79 3.30
C LEU A 203 6.70 -21.28 3.07
N GLN A 204 7.63 -22.14 3.51
CA GLN A 204 7.45 -23.59 3.50
C GLN A 204 6.94 -24.06 4.86
N GLU A 205 7.81 -23.95 5.86
CA GLU A 205 7.55 -24.34 7.24
C GLU A 205 7.90 -23.16 8.15
N VAL A 206 7.21 -23.07 9.28
CA VAL A 206 7.49 -22.13 10.36
C VAL A 206 7.73 -22.92 11.64
N LYS A 207 8.34 -22.29 12.64
CA LYS A 207 8.47 -22.84 13.98
C LYS A 207 7.08 -23.04 14.59
N SER A 208 6.97 -23.99 15.52
CA SER A 208 5.71 -24.32 16.20
C SER A 208 5.05 -23.10 16.86
N GLU A 209 5.83 -22.18 17.43
CA GLU A 209 5.36 -20.93 18.06
C GLU A 209 4.64 -19.98 17.09
N ASP A 210 5.01 -19.99 15.81
CA ASP A 210 4.44 -19.09 14.79
C ASP A 210 3.35 -19.76 13.94
N GLN A 211 3.08 -21.06 14.15
CA GLN A 211 2.12 -21.84 13.36
C GLN A 211 0.71 -21.22 13.40
N ARG A 212 0.30 -20.68 14.56
CA ARG A 212 -1.00 -20.01 14.73
C ARG A 212 -1.08 -18.68 13.96
N GLU A 213 0.01 -17.90 13.94
CA GLU A 213 0.10 -16.65 13.18
C GLU A 213 0.00 -16.96 11.68
N LEU A 214 0.74 -17.96 11.20
CA LEU A 214 0.67 -18.42 9.82
C LEU A 214 -0.73 -18.94 9.45
N ALA A 215 -1.37 -19.74 10.30
CA ALA A 215 -2.72 -20.27 10.04
C ALA A 215 -3.76 -19.15 9.88
N THR A 216 -3.66 -18.10 10.70
CA THR A 216 -4.53 -16.92 10.60
C THR A 216 -4.34 -16.20 9.26
N LEU A 217 -3.08 -16.01 8.84
CA LEU A 217 -2.75 -15.41 7.55
C LEU A 217 -3.23 -16.26 6.37
N ILE A 218 -3.09 -17.59 6.45
CA ILE A 218 -3.59 -18.52 5.43
C ILE A 218 -5.12 -18.45 5.33
N SER A 219 -5.82 -18.39 6.46
CA SER A 219 -7.28 -18.24 6.45
C SER A 219 -7.71 -16.94 5.77
N ALA A 220 -7.04 -15.82 6.09
CA ALA A 220 -7.29 -14.55 5.43
C ALA A 220 -6.91 -14.57 3.93
N ALA A 221 -5.85 -15.29 3.56
CA ALA A 221 -5.43 -15.47 2.17
C ALA A 221 -6.49 -16.21 1.34
N LYS A 222 -7.00 -17.34 1.86
CA LYS A 222 -8.04 -18.13 1.19
C LYS A 222 -9.30 -17.32 0.95
N ALA A 223 -9.81 -16.67 2.01
CA ALA A 223 -11.04 -15.87 1.95
C ALA A 223 -10.96 -14.68 0.99
N ASN A 224 -9.77 -14.10 0.78
CA ASN A 224 -9.59 -12.92 -0.06
C ASN A 224 -9.14 -13.23 -1.50
N PHE A 225 -8.46 -14.36 -1.73
CA PHE A 225 -7.82 -14.67 -3.01
C PHE A 225 -8.25 -16.03 -3.55
N SER A 226 -7.92 -17.11 -2.85
CA SER A 226 -8.13 -18.48 -3.39
C SER A 226 -9.60 -18.80 -3.61
N ASP A 227 -10.47 -18.48 -2.65
CA ASP A 227 -11.90 -18.80 -2.69
C ASP A 227 -12.64 -17.87 -3.66
N LYS A 228 -12.16 -16.62 -3.81
CA LYS A 228 -12.70 -15.60 -4.72
C LYS A 228 -12.13 -15.65 -6.13
N TYR A 229 -11.27 -16.63 -6.44
CA TYR A 229 -10.57 -16.68 -7.71
C TYR A 229 -11.51 -16.72 -8.92
N GLU A 230 -12.60 -17.48 -8.86
CA GLU A 230 -13.55 -17.57 -9.98
C GLU A 230 -14.31 -16.26 -10.23
N GLU A 231 -14.58 -15.48 -9.17
CA GLU A 231 -15.15 -14.15 -9.29
C GLU A 231 -14.12 -13.20 -9.93
N GLN A 232 -12.90 -13.18 -9.41
CA GLN A 232 -11.81 -12.33 -9.91
C GLN A 232 -11.47 -12.63 -11.37
N ARG A 233 -11.50 -13.89 -11.78
CA ARG A 233 -11.25 -14.33 -13.17
C ARG A 233 -12.29 -13.78 -14.16
N ARG A 234 -13.50 -13.45 -13.71
CA ARG A 234 -14.56 -12.89 -14.56
C ARG A 234 -14.60 -11.36 -14.51
N GLN A 235 -13.99 -10.77 -13.49
CA GLN A 235 -14.01 -9.33 -13.28
C GLN A 235 -12.96 -8.63 -14.15
N TRP A 236 -13.45 -7.89 -15.15
CA TRP A 236 -12.61 -6.99 -15.92
C TRP A 236 -12.26 -5.73 -15.11
N GLY A 237 -11.01 -5.27 -15.25
CA GLY A 237 -10.52 -4.03 -14.66
C GLY A 237 -10.60 -2.84 -15.62
N GLY A 238 -10.24 -1.67 -15.11
CA GLY A 238 -10.15 -0.45 -15.91
C GLY A 238 -11.51 0.04 -16.43
N GLY A 239 -11.52 0.67 -17.62
CA GLY A 239 -12.72 1.28 -18.19
C GLY A 239 -13.22 2.52 -17.43
N LEU A 240 -12.39 3.12 -16.58
CA LEU A 240 -12.76 4.25 -15.75
C LEU A 240 -12.67 5.54 -16.56
N ARG A 241 -13.67 6.42 -16.46
CA ARG A 241 -13.61 7.76 -17.06
C ARG A 241 -12.78 8.74 -16.25
N GLY A 242 -12.35 9.83 -16.89
CA GLY A 242 -11.66 10.93 -16.21
C GLY A 242 -12.62 11.87 -15.50
N ASN A 243 -12.16 12.52 -14.42
CA ASN A 243 -12.99 13.35 -13.54
C ASN A 243 -13.85 14.39 -14.29
N LYS A 244 -13.29 15.08 -15.30
CA LYS A 244 -14.05 16.07 -16.09
C LYS A 244 -15.22 15.44 -16.85
N SER A 245 -14.99 14.28 -17.45
CA SER A 245 -16.02 13.53 -18.18
C SER A 245 -17.09 12.98 -17.22
N THR A 246 -16.68 12.41 -16.09
CA THR A 246 -17.59 11.96 -15.03
C THR A 246 -18.46 13.11 -14.49
N GLN A 247 -17.88 14.29 -14.23
CA GLN A 247 -18.62 15.45 -13.77
C GLN A 247 -19.62 15.96 -14.82
N MET A 248 -19.25 15.96 -16.11
CA MET A 248 -20.14 16.34 -17.19
C MET A 248 -21.34 15.40 -17.29
N LEU A 249 -21.13 14.08 -17.22
CA LEU A 249 -22.20 13.09 -17.20
C LEU A 249 -23.08 13.23 -15.95
N ARG A 250 -22.48 13.46 -14.78
CA ARG A 250 -23.22 13.71 -13.53
C ARG A 250 -24.11 14.95 -13.62
N LYS A 251 -23.64 16.03 -14.24
CA LYS A 251 -24.45 17.24 -14.49
C LYS A 251 -25.61 16.95 -15.44
N ARG A 252 -25.36 16.20 -16.52
CA ARG A 252 -26.42 15.77 -17.47
C ARG A 252 -27.48 14.90 -16.81
N ALA A 253 -27.06 13.89 -16.04
CA ALA A 253 -27.96 13.01 -15.29
C ALA A 253 -28.82 13.82 -14.29
N LYS A 254 -28.20 14.75 -13.56
CA LYS A 254 -28.92 15.68 -12.67
C LYS A 254 -29.95 16.53 -13.42
N ALA A 255 -29.59 17.06 -14.58
CA ALA A 255 -30.51 17.86 -15.40
C ALA A 255 -31.68 17.02 -15.96
N ALA A 256 -31.43 15.75 -16.26
CA ALA A 256 -32.46 14.79 -16.70
C ALA A 256 -33.31 14.22 -15.54
N GLY A 257 -33.17 14.71 -14.32
CA GLY A 257 -33.91 14.23 -13.14
C GLY A 257 -33.52 12.83 -12.65
N GLN A 258 -32.43 12.25 -13.19
CA GLN A 258 -31.96 10.94 -12.77
C GLN A 258 -31.26 11.02 -11.41
N ASN A 259 -31.53 10.04 -10.55
CA ASN A 259 -30.96 10.01 -9.21
C ASN A 259 -29.44 9.74 -9.27
N ILE A 260 -28.67 10.69 -8.76
CA ILE A 260 -27.20 10.76 -8.85
C ILE A 260 -26.51 9.66 -8.02
N ALA A 261 -27.26 8.99 -7.13
CA ALA A 261 -26.76 7.92 -6.27
C ALA A 261 -26.40 6.62 -7.02
N ALA A 262 -26.72 6.49 -8.31
CA ALA A 262 -26.37 5.31 -9.07
C ALA A 262 -24.84 5.20 -9.24
N ALA A 263 -24.24 4.21 -8.56
CA ALA A 263 -22.83 3.84 -8.62
C ALA A 263 -22.29 3.51 -10.03
N SER A 264 -23.18 3.48 -11.04
CA SER A 264 -22.89 3.20 -12.43
C SER A 264 -22.22 4.34 -13.20
N LEU A 265 -22.31 5.61 -12.75
CA LEU A 265 -21.74 6.75 -13.50
C LEU A 265 -20.20 6.80 -13.60
N ASN A 266 -19.49 6.04 -12.76
CA ASN A 266 -18.03 5.93 -12.83
C ASN A 266 -17.54 4.80 -13.77
N LYS A 267 -18.43 3.85 -14.12
CA LYS A 267 -18.14 2.69 -15.00
C LYS A 267 -18.89 2.74 -16.34
N LEU A 268 -19.94 3.55 -16.47
CA LEU A 268 -20.59 3.90 -17.74
C LEU A 268 -19.67 4.80 -18.55
#